data_AF-A0A2Z7DFM6-F1
#
_entry.id   AF-A0A2Z7DFM6-F1
#
_cell.length_a   1.000
_cell.length_b   1.000
_cell.length_c   1.000
_cell.angle_alpha   90.00
_cell.angle_beta   90.00
_cell.angle_gamma   90.00
#
_symmetry.space_group_name_H-M   'P 1'
#
loop_
_entity.id
_entity.type
_entity.pdbx_description
1 polymer ?
#
loop_
_entity_poly.entity_id
_entity_poly.type
_entity_poly.pdbx_seq_one_letter_code
_entity_poly.pdbx_strand_id
1 'polypeptide(L)' 'MAGELVEFEESIIGIVLNLESNNVGVVLMGDGLMIEEVSSVKATGIIAQIPVSEAYFGRVINALAKPIDGRG' A
#
# COMPACT_ATOMS: atom_id res chain seq x y z
N MET A 1 -8.86 -9.77 -1.96
CA MET A 1 -8.83 -10.69 -0.80
C MET A 1 -8.75 -9.85 0.47
N ALA A 2 -9.17 -10.37 1.63
CA ALA A 2 -8.97 -9.65 2.89
C ALA A 2 -7.47 -9.57 3.18
N GLY A 3 -6.97 -8.38 3.52
CA GLY A 3 -5.54 -8.11 3.71
C GLY A 3 -4.75 -7.93 2.41
N GLU A 4 -5.38 -7.89 1.24
CA GLU A 4 -4.69 -7.65 -0.03
C GLU A 4 -4.20 -6.21 -0.15
N LEU A 5 -3.03 -6.02 -0.76
CA LEU A 5 -2.55 -4.71 -1.20
C LEU A 5 -3.27 -4.30 -2.49
N VAL A 6 -3.65 -3.04 -2.56
CA VAL A 6 -4.21 -2.42 -3.77
C VAL A 6 -3.43 -1.17 -4.13
N GLU A 7 -3.39 -0.83 -5.40
CA GLU A 7 -2.68 0.34 -5.93
C GLU A 7 -3.66 1.27 -6.62
N PHE A 8 -3.70 2.53 -6.16
CA PHE A 8 -4.47 3.61 -6.77
C PHE A 8 -3.68 4.26 -7.90
N GLU A 9 -4.35 4.94 -8.84
CA GLU A 9 -3.71 5.61 -9.98
C GLU A 9 -2.61 6.61 -9.57
N GLU A 10 -2.78 7.25 -8.42
CA GLU A 10 -1.84 8.21 -7.83
C GLU A 10 -0.64 7.52 -7.16
N SER A 11 -0.42 6.22 -7.42
CA SER A 11 0.65 5.39 -6.84
C SER A 11 0.60 5.26 -5.31
N ILE A 12 -0.59 5.49 -4.74
CA ILE A 12 -0.86 5.26 -3.32
C ILE A 12 -1.19 3.78 -3.13
N ILE A 13 -0.61 3.18 -2.10
CA ILE A 13 -0.90 1.80 -1.71
C ILE A 13 -1.99 1.81 -0.63
N GLY A 14 -2.94 0.89 -0.74
CA GLY A 14 -3.93 0.62 0.30
C GLY A 14 -3.94 -0.85 0.72
N ILE A 15 -4.53 -1.13 1.88
CA ILE A 15 -4.80 -2.48 2.37
C ILE A 15 -6.31 -2.70 2.46
N VAL A 16 -6.80 -3.77 1.86
CA VAL A 16 -8.19 -4.20 1.98
C VAL A 16 -8.43 -4.72 3.40
N LEU A 17 -9.30 -4.05 4.17
CA LEU A 17 -9.70 -4.50 5.51
C LEU A 17 -11.09 -5.10 5.53
N ASN A 18 -12.04 -4.49 4.82
CA ASN A 18 -13.43 -4.90 4.80
C ASN A 18 -13.82 -5.34 3.39
N LEU A 19 -14.43 -6.53 3.30
CA LEU A 19 -15.06 -7.02 2.08
C LEU A 19 -16.55 -7.11 2.34
N GLU A 20 -17.30 -6.16 1.81
CA GLU A 20 -18.77 -6.16 1.89
C GLU A 20 -19.36 -6.68 0.57
N SER A 21 -20.67 -6.92 0.54
CA SER A 21 -21.33 -7.45 -0.66
C SER A 21 -21.28 -6.47 -1.85
N ASN A 22 -21.23 -5.17 -1.58
CA ASN A 22 -21.37 -4.10 -2.59
C ASN A 22 -20.17 -3.17 -2.65
N ASN A 23 -19.23 -3.26 -1.71
CA ASN A 23 -18.08 -2.37 -1.64
C ASN A 23 -16.90 -3.07 -0.94
N VAL A 24 -15.74 -2.41 -0.99
CA VAL A 24 -14.53 -2.84 -0.32
C VAL A 24 -13.99 -1.66 0.48
N GLY A 25 -13.79 -1.86 1.78
CA GLY A 25 -13.15 -0.90 2.65
C GLY A 25 -11.62 -1.05 2.58
N VAL A 26 -10.95 0.00 2.11
CA VAL A 26 -9.50 0.06 1.96
C VAL A 26 -8.94 1.14 2.90
N VAL A 27 -7.93 0.77 3.70
CA VAL A 27 -7.15 1.75 4.46
C VAL A 27 -5.93 2.17 3.64
N LEU A 28 -5.75 3.48 3.49
CA LEU A 28 -4.65 4.05 2.73
C LEU A 28 -3.35 4.03 3.52
N MET A 29 -2.26 3.65 2.87
CA MET A 29 -0.89 3.67 3.41
C MET A 29 -0.13 4.91 2.91
N GLY A 30 -0.75 6.07 3.06
CA GLY A 30 -0.25 7.34 2.56
C GLY A 30 -1.31 8.43 2.69
N ASP A 31 -1.01 9.61 2.15
CA ASP A 31 -1.97 10.70 2.07
C ASP A 31 -2.98 10.42 0.95
N GLY A 32 -4.28 10.51 1.26
CA GLY A 32 -5.38 10.31 0.32
C GLY A 32 -5.86 11.59 -0.37
N LEU A 33 -5.23 12.75 -0.12
CA LEU A 33 -5.69 14.05 -0.63
C LEU A 33 -5.76 14.14 -2.17
N MET A 34 -5.02 13.29 -2.89
CA MET A 34 -5.02 13.26 -4.36
C MET A 34 -5.97 12.22 -4.95
N ILE A 35 -6.57 11.36 -4.11
CA ILE A 35 -7.51 10.33 -4.59
C ILE A 35 -8.86 10.99 -4.79
N GLU A 36 -9.38 10.89 -6.01
CA GLU A 36 -10.69 11.42 -6.36
C GLU A 36 -11.73 10.31 -6.46
N GLU A 37 -12.99 10.69 -6.34
CA GLU A 37 -14.08 9.78 -6.70
C GLU A 37 -13.91 9.38 -8.18
N VAL A 38 -14.17 8.11 -8.49
CA VAL A 38 -14.00 7.50 -9.83
C VAL A 38 -12.55 7.18 -10.19
N SER A 39 -11.53 7.57 -9.42
CA SER A 39 -10.14 7.10 -9.62
C SER A 39 -10.10 5.56 -9.67
N SER A 40 -9.36 5.02 -10.64
CA SER A 40 -9.26 3.56 -10.73
C SER A 40 -8.32 3.00 -9.67
N VAL A 41 -8.60 1.75 -9.26
CA VAL A 41 -7.81 1.02 -8.28
C VAL A 41 -7.53 -0.37 -8.82
N LYS A 42 -6.29 -0.83 -8.65
CA LYS A 42 -5.83 -2.14 -9.13
C LYS A 42 -5.57 -3.07 -7.95
N ALA A 43 -6.18 -4.24 -8.04
CA ALA A 43 -5.85 -5.37 -7.18
C ALA A 43 -4.44 -5.88 -7.53
N THR A 44 -3.57 -6.02 -6.53
CA THR A 44 -2.20 -6.53 -6.77
C THR A 44 -2.16 -8.06 -6.79
N GLY A 45 -3.17 -8.72 -6.22
CA GLY A 45 -3.17 -10.16 -5.96
C GLY A 45 -2.24 -10.58 -4.82
N ILE A 46 -1.64 -9.62 -4.10
CA ILE A 46 -0.64 -9.86 -3.07
C ILE A 46 -1.26 -9.55 -1.70
N ILE A 47 -1.33 -10.55 -0.83
CA ILE A 47 -1.63 -10.30 0.60
C ILE A 47 -0.49 -9.48 1.20
N ALA A 48 -0.83 -8.51 2.06
CA ALA A 48 0.10 -7.60 2.70
C ALA A 48 1.37 -8.31 3.15
N GLN A 49 2.46 -7.97 2.48
CA GLN A 49 3.78 -8.53 2.68
C GLN A 49 4.82 -7.43 2.49
N ILE A 50 6.01 -7.65 3.02
CA ILE A 50 7.10 -6.70 2.97
C ILE A 50 8.38 -7.42 2.54
N PRO A 51 9.20 -6.84 1.64
CA PRO A 51 10.49 -7.40 1.31
C PRO A 51 11.41 -7.40 2.54
N VAL A 52 12.23 -8.46 2.65
CA VAL A 52 13.23 -8.62 3.71
C VAL A 52 14.57 -9.00 3.09
N SER A 53 15.66 -8.45 3.64
CA SER A 53 17.02 -8.61 3.12
C SER A 53 18.04 -8.07 4.12
N GLU A 54 19.28 -8.55 4.07
CA GLU A 54 20.40 -7.94 4.81
C GLU A 54 20.69 -6.50 4.34
N ALA A 55 20.25 -6.12 3.13
CA ALA A 55 20.39 -4.76 2.61
C ALA A 55 19.68 -3.68 3.46
N TYR A 56 18.76 -4.08 4.35
CA TYR A 56 18.06 -3.17 5.26
C TYR A 56 18.85 -2.82 6.53
N PHE A 57 19.96 -3.52 6.84
CA PHE A 57 20.74 -3.22 8.04
C PHE A 57 21.25 -1.78 8.03
N GLY A 58 20.92 -1.03 9.10
CA GLY A 58 21.31 0.37 9.26
C GLY A 58 20.58 1.35 8.34
N ARG A 59 19.51 0.94 7.67
CA ARG A 59 18.61 1.83 6.91
C ARG A 59 17.47 2.34 7.79
N VAL A 60 16.94 3.52 7.48
CA VAL A 60 15.64 3.96 7.99
C VAL A 60 14.62 3.77 6.86
N ILE A 61 13.60 2.96 7.13
CA ILE A 61 12.55 2.61 6.17
C ILE A 61 11.16 2.97 6.71
N ASN A 62 10.20 3.14 5.81
CA ASN A 62 8.80 3.26 6.18
C ASN A 62 8.13 1.88 6.36
N ALA A 63 6.83 1.87 6.69
CA ALA A 63 6.05 0.65 6.90
C ALA A 63 5.88 -0.24 5.65
N LEU A 64 6.25 0.27 4.47
CA LEU A 64 6.23 -0.44 3.19
C LEU A 64 7.64 -0.85 2.72
N ALA A 65 8.64 -0.79 3.61
CA ALA A 65 10.05 -1.05 3.34
C ALA A 65 10.67 -0.20 2.22
N LYS A 66 10.11 1.00 1.98
CA LYS A 66 10.77 2.02 1.16
C LYS A 66 11.75 2.80 2.04
N PRO A 67 13.00 3.01 1.59
CA PRO A 67 13.97 3.80 2.33
C PRO A 67 13.55 5.27 2.42
N ILE A 68 13.72 5.86 3.60
CA ILE A 68 13.42 7.27 3.89
C ILE A 68 14.61 8.01 4.49
N ASP A 69 15.78 7.37 4.53
CA ASP A 69 17.03 7.95 5.03
C ASP A 69 17.80 8.78 3.99
N GLY A 70 17.33 8.83 2.73
CA GLY A 70 17.98 9.59 1.65
C GLY A 70 19.30 9.00 1.17
N ARG A 71 19.59 7.72 1.47
CA ARG A 71 20.88 7.06 1.17
C ARG A 71 20.90 6.26 -0.13
N GLY A 72 19.85 6.37 -0.95
CA GLY A 72 19.60 5.43 -2.06
C GLY A 72 19.01 4.15 -1.50
#